data_AF-A0A212QWZ1-F1
#
_entry.id   AF-A0A212QWZ1-F1
#
_cell.length_a   1.000
_cell.length_b   1.000
_cell.length_c   1.000
_cell.angle_alpha   90.00
_cell.angle_beta   90.00
_cell.angle_gamma   90.00
#
_symmetry.space_group_name_H-M   'P 1'
#
loop_
_entity.id
_entity.type
_entity.pdbx_description
1 polymer ?
#
loop_
_entity_poly.entity_id
_entity_poly.type
_entity_poly.pdbx_seq_one_letter_code
_entity_poly.pdbx_strand_id
1 'polypeptide(L)'
;MIWALGFILLDIVNHRARGRKINTGRTLTLLGIGGAILIALTVWRLSLFGDFLPNTFYAKRVPPAQALRSGVIYFLKFGITYWMGLTALLWGVHTILRRLSTLISALRGSDREEPPGALIRLFHMTGLALLGVSIPLTTGADYFPMARFYQPIWPILGLLLIALGDLWANLLPIPYRLHVLTLCLCLLLPLINTDNWLNLCLSQWDISPSTPILSFPEWDKMQMRFEFYLPREKSLLAHRMNLLFAPAPPRVGIVTAGRFRLDYEGPVLDLMGLNHREMAHSRRWHPGSVPGHVAFNPEVLFRDPPELLLPYDHTDGYGWQLFLRDFQFNQQVLYNLLTSRMFQDFYQLVEIQRNRITIIAFGRKDFIRHLISQGYKVELKSWP
;
A
#
# COMPACT_ATOMS: atom_id res chain seq x y z
N MET A 1 -8.81 -9.57 11.93
CA MET A 1 -8.96 -10.60 12.97
C MET A 1 -7.98 -10.41 14.12
N ILE A 2 -6.66 -10.49 13.87
CA ILE A 2 -5.62 -10.46 14.91
C ILE A 2 -5.67 -9.17 15.76
N TRP A 3 -5.86 -8.00 15.15
CA TRP A 3 -5.96 -6.74 15.90
C TRP A 3 -7.17 -6.65 16.81
N ALA A 4 -8.33 -7.12 16.35
CA ALA A 4 -9.54 -7.15 17.18
C ALA A 4 -9.28 -8.03 18.41
N LEU A 5 -8.81 -9.27 18.22
CA LEU A 5 -8.45 -10.19 19.30
C LEU A 5 -7.40 -9.59 20.24
N GLY A 6 -6.41 -8.89 19.69
CA GLY A 6 -5.43 -8.12 20.43
C GLY A 6 -6.08 -7.07 21.33
N PHE A 7 -6.93 -6.19 20.79
CA PHE A 7 -7.64 -5.17 21.56
C PHE A 7 -8.53 -5.75 22.66
N ILE A 8 -9.20 -6.87 22.39
CA ILE A 8 -10.05 -7.56 23.37
C ILE A 8 -9.21 -8.11 24.51
N LEU A 9 -8.13 -8.82 24.18
CA LEU A 9 -7.24 -9.40 25.17
C LEU A 9 -6.62 -8.31 26.05
N LEU A 10 -6.24 -7.20 25.43
CA LEU A 10 -5.75 -6.01 26.10
C LEU A 10 -6.84 -5.37 26.99
N ASP A 11 -8.07 -5.21 26.51
CA ASP A 11 -9.17 -4.68 27.33
C ASP A 11 -9.45 -5.55 28.58
N ILE A 12 -9.44 -6.88 28.41
CA ILE A 12 -9.57 -7.85 29.51
C ILE A 12 -8.43 -7.66 30.53
N VAL A 13 -7.19 -7.54 30.05
CA VAL A 13 -6.00 -7.30 30.86
C VAL A 13 -6.13 -5.98 31.64
N ASN A 14 -6.57 -4.90 30.98
CA ASN A 14 -6.78 -3.59 31.61
C ASN A 14 -7.88 -3.61 32.66
N HIS A 15 -9.00 -4.30 32.41
CA HIS A 15 -10.09 -4.44 33.38
C HIS A 15 -9.64 -5.20 34.62
N ARG A 16 -8.96 -6.35 34.45
CA ARG A 16 -8.42 -7.13 35.57
C ARG A 16 -7.40 -6.33 36.37
N ALA A 17 -6.50 -5.63 35.70
CA ALA A 17 -5.45 -4.86 36.37
C ALA A 17 -5.98 -3.68 37.20
N ARG A 18 -7.20 -3.20 36.93
CA ARG A 18 -7.87 -2.14 37.70
C ARG A 18 -8.83 -2.68 38.78
N GLY A 19 -8.85 -3.99 39.01
CA GLY A 19 -9.81 -4.63 39.92
C GLY A 19 -11.28 -4.45 39.50
N ARG A 20 -11.55 -4.03 38.24
CA ARG A 20 -12.91 -3.78 37.76
C ARG A 20 -13.51 -5.05 37.21
N LYS A 21 -14.74 -5.38 37.60
CA LYS A 21 -15.51 -6.44 36.93
C LYS A 21 -15.65 -6.09 35.44
N ILE A 22 -15.33 -7.06 34.58
CA ILE A 22 -15.55 -6.94 33.14
C ILE A 22 -17.06 -6.88 32.92
N ASN A 23 -17.52 -5.89 32.16
CA ASN A 23 -18.90 -5.89 31.68
C ASN A 23 -19.01 -6.91 30.54
N THR A 24 -19.17 -8.18 30.91
CA THR A 24 -19.20 -9.31 29.98
C THR A 24 -20.24 -9.13 28.88
N GLY A 25 -21.41 -8.57 29.20
CA GLY A 25 -22.44 -8.23 28.22
C GLY A 25 -21.93 -7.27 27.14
N ARG A 26 -21.41 -6.10 27.55
CA ARG A 26 -20.87 -5.11 26.60
C ARG A 26 -19.70 -5.67 25.79
N THR A 27 -18.77 -6.37 26.44
CA THR A 27 -17.63 -6.98 25.76
C THR A 27 -18.11 -8.00 24.72
N LEU A 28 -19.00 -8.92 25.08
CA LEU A 28 -19.58 -9.91 24.15
C LEU A 28 -20.34 -9.24 23.00
N THR A 29 -21.06 -8.14 23.25
CA THR A 29 -21.72 -7.38 22.18
C THR A 29 -20.72 -6.78 21.19
N LEU A 30 -19.66 -6.14 21.68
CA LEU A 30 -18.59 -5.59 20.83
C LEU A 30 -17.85 -6.69 20.05
N LEU A 31 -17.64 -7.85 20.68
CA LEU A 31 -17.10 -9.05 20.04
C LEU A 31 -18.00 -9.55 18.92
N GLY A 32 -19.30 -9.67 19.19
CA GLY A 32 -20.29 -10.11 18.23
C GLY A 32 -20.34 -9.18 17.01
N ILE A 33 -20.43 -7.87 17.24
CA ILE A 33 -20.45 -6.87 16.16
C ILE A 33 -19.15 -6.88 15.36
N GLY A 34 -18.00 -6.81 16.03
CA GLY A 34 -16.69 -6.81 15.37
C GLY A 34 -16.42 -8.10 14.60
N GLY A 35 -16.82 -9.25 15.16
CA GLY A 35 -16.75 -10.55 14.51
C GLY A 35 -17.65 -10.63 13.27
N ALA A 36 -18.89 -10.17 13.36
CA ALA A 36 -19.82 -10.14 12.22
C ALA A 36 -19.31 -9.27 11.08
N ILE A 37 -18.83 -8.04 11.37
CA ILE A 37 -18.23 -7.14 10.38
C ILE A 37 -17.03 -7.83 9.70
N LEU A 38 -16.18 -8.47 10.50
CA LEU A 38 -14.99 -9.16 9.98
C LEU A 38 -15.36 -10.34 9.06
N ILE A 39 -16.34 -11.16 9.45
CA ILE A 39 -16.82 -12.28 8.64
C ILE A 39 -17.40 -11.73 7.33
N ALA A 40 -18.26 -10.71 7.39
CA ALA A 40 -18.84 -10.09 6.20
C ALA A 40 -17.76 -9.55 5.25
N LEU A 41 -16.78 -8.81 5.76
CA LEU A 41 -15.65 -8.31 4.95
C LEU A 41 -14.80 -9.44 4.37
N THR A 42 -14.58 -10.52 5.12
CA THR A 42 -13.80 -11.68 4.65
C THR A 42 -14.53 -12.42 3.55
N VAL A 43 -15.83 -12.68 3.71
CA VAL A 43 -16.68 -13.33 2.70
C VAL A 43 -16.74 -12.49 1.43
N TRP A 44 -17.01 -11.18 1.57
CA TRP A 44 -16.99 -10.24 0.46
C TRP A 44 -15.64 -10.27 -0.28
N ARG A 45 -14.53 -10.20 0.46
CA ARG A 45 -13.18 -10.25 -0.11
C ARG A 45 -12.91 -11.57 -0.84
N LEU A 46 -13.26 -12.71 -0.26
CA LEU A 46 -13.11 -14.02 -0.90
C LEU A 46 -13.93 -14.12 -2.19
N SER A 47 -15.15 -13.58 -2.18
CA SER A 47 -16.00 -13.58 -3.37
C SER A 47 -15.37 -12.81 -4.54
N LEU A 48 -14.71 -11.68 -4.24
CA LEU A 48 -14.09 -10.81 -5.24
C LEU A 48 -12.70 -11.31 -5.65
N PHE A 49 -11.82 -11.57 -4.69
CA PHE A 49 -10.39 -11.81 -4.92
C PHE A 49 -9.96 -13.27 -4.78
N GLY A 50 -10.81 -14.16 -4.26
CA GLY A 50 -10.47 -15.56 -4.05
C GLY A 50 -9.44 -15.80 -2.94
N ASP A 51 -9.16 -14.80 -2.08
CA ASP A 51 -8.13 -14.88 -1.03
C ASP A 51 -8.58 -14.27 0.32
N PHE A 52 -8.26 -14.95 1.43
CA PHE A 52 -8.61 -14.55 2.81
C PHE A 52 -7.77 -13.39 3.36
N LEU A 53 -6.50 -13.25 2.99
CA LEU A 53 -5.63 -12.27 3.65
C LEU A 53 -5.74 -10.90 2.99
N PRO A 54 -5.75 -9.81 3.78
CA PRO A 54 -5.67 -8.46 3.30
C PRO A 54 -4.26 -8.21 2.79
N ASN A 55 -3.95 -8.67 1.58
CA ASN A 55 -2.92 -7.97 0.84
C ASN A 55 -3.58 -6.74 0.24
N THR A 56 -3.21 -5.61 0.79
CA THR A 56 -4.01 -4.39 0.82
C THR A 56 -4.19 -3.76 -0.55
N PHE A 57 -3.36 -4.11 -1.53
CA PHE A 57 -3.42 -3.54 -2.87
C PHE A 57 -2.75 -4.52 -3.85
N TYR A 58 -3.50 -5.10 -4.79
CA TYR A 58 -2.99 -5.87 -5.94
C TYR A 58 -2.35 -7.26 -5.66
N ALA A 59 -2.01 -7.54 -4.41
CA ALA A 59 -1.07 -8.60 -4.07
C ALA A 59 -1.67 -9.97 -3.78
N LYS A 60 -1.71 -10.88 -4.77
CA LYS A 60 -1.90 -12.30 -4.47
C LYS A 60 -0.78 -12.79 -3.54
N ARG A 61 -1.13 -13.71 -2.63
CA ARG A 61 -0.16 -14.28 -1.70
C ARG A 61 1.02 -14.88 -2.45
N VAL A 62 2.20 -14.44 -2.06
CA VAL A 62 3.43 -15.18 -2.31
C VAL A 62 3.51 -16.36 -1.33
N PRO A 63 4.28 -17.42 -1.64
CA PRO A 63 4.50 -18.52 -0.71
C PRO A 63 4.93 -18.02 0.68
N PRO A 64 4.51 -18.66 1.79
CA PRO A 64 4.76 -18.16 3.15
C PRO A 64 6.23 -17.83 3.45
N ALA A 65 7.17 -18.63 2.94
CA ALA A 65 8.60 -18.37 3.10
C ALA A 65 9.06 -17.09 2.38
N GLN A 66 8.53 -16.84 1.18
CA GLN A 66 8.80 -15.61 0.43
C GLN A 66 8.12 -14.41 1.10
N ALA A 67 6.89 -14.58 1.60
CA ALA A 67 6.19 -13.55 2.36
C ALA A 67 7.02 -13.14 3.58
N LEU A 68 7.49 -14.11 4.37
CA LEU A 68 8.33 -13.83 5.53
C LEU A 68 9.62 -13.12 5.14
N ARG A 69 10.31 -13.59 4.09
CA ARG A 69 11.54 -12.95 3.60
C ARG A 69 11.31 -11.50 3.18
N SER A 70 10.32 -11.24 2.33
CA SER A 70 9.97 -9.88 1.87
C SER A 70 9.54 -9.00 3.04
N GLY A 71 8.74 -9.55 3.95
CA GLY A 71 8.31 -8.90 5.18
C GLY A 71 9.48 -8.48 6.06
N VAL A 72 10.45 -9.36 6.30
CA VAL A 72 11.66 -9.05 7.09
C VAL A 72 12.49 -7.97 6.41
N ILE A 73 12.74 -8.08 5.10
CA ILE A 73 13.48 -7.05 4.36
C ILE A 73 12.80 -5.69 4.47
N TYR A 74 11.47 -5.66 4.34
CA TYR A 74 10.68 -4.46 4.46
C TYR A 74 10.68 -3.88 5.88
N PHE A 75 10.61 -4.73 6.91
CA PHE A 75 10.76 -4.33 8.31
C PHE A 75 12.13 -3.72 8.58
N LEU A 76 13.20 -4.30 8.06
CA LEU A 76 14.56 -3.77 8.19
C LEU A 76 14.69 -2.41 7.49
N LYS A 77 14.16 -2.27 6.27
CA LYS A 77 14.10 -0.99 5.57
C LYS A 77 13.33 0.05 6.39
N PHE A 78 12.16 -0.31 6.92
CA PHE A 78 11.41 0.54 7.83
C PHE A 78 12.24 0.94 9.05
N GLY A 79 12.96 0.00 9.67
CA GLY A 79 13.82 0.26 10.83
C GLY A 79 14.98 1.21 10.53
N ILE A 80 15.57 1.12 9.34
CA ILE A 80 16.66 2.01 8.91
C ILE A 80 16.11 3.41 8.62
N THR A 81 15.01 3.50 7.87
CA THR A 81 14.40 4.78 7.48
C THR A 81 13.72 5.49 8.65
N TYR A 82 13.11 4.73 9.57
CA TYR A 82 12.28 5.21 10.68
C TYR A 82 12.79 4.69 12.03
N TRP A 83 14.10 4.82 12.25
CA TRP A 83 14.81 4.27 13.40
C TRP A 83 14.18 4.63 14.75
N MET A 84 13.57 5.80 14.89
CA MET A 84 12.92 6.21 16.14
C MET A 84 11.72 5.32 16.50
N GLY A 85 10.91 4.94 15.51
CA GLY A 85 9.79 4.03 15.71
C GLY A 85 10.26 2.63 16.10
N LEU A 86 11.34 2.14 15.47
CA LEU A 86 11.96 0.87 15.81
C LEU A 86 12.58 0.91 17.23
N THR A 87 13.30 1.96 17.58
CA THR A 87 13.89 2.12 18.92
C THR A 87 12.81 2.13 20.00
N ALA A 88 11.71 2.86 19.78
CA ALA A 88 10.57 2.87 20.69
C ALA A 88 10.01 1.45 20.93
N LEU A 89 9.82 0.70 19.83
CA LEU A 89 9.34 -0.68 19.89
C LEU A 89 10.29 -1.58 20.68
N LEU A 90 11.60 -1.54 20.36
CA LEU A 90 12.61 -2.37 21.03
C LEU A 90 12.73 -2.03 22.51
N TRP A 91 12.66 -0.75 22.88
CA TRP A 91 12.65 -0.32 24.27
C TRP A 91 11.41 -0.78 25.00
N GLY A 92 10.22 -0.65 24.39
CA GLY A 92 8.98 -1.18 24.95
C GLY A 92 9.08 -2.68 25.26
N VAL A 93 9.58 -3.47 24.31
CA VAL A 93 9.82 -4.91 24.49
C VAL A 93 10.81 -5.17 25.61
N HIS A 94 11.96 -4.50 25.61
CA HIS A 94 12.99 -4.66 26.64
C HIS A 94 12.46 -4.36 28.04
N THR A 95 11.74 -3.25 28.22
CA THR A 95 11.17 -2.85 29.50
C THR A 95 10.12 -3.85 30.00
N ILE A 96 9.26 -4.36 29.11
CA ILE A 96 8.28 -5.40 29.47
C ILE A 96 8.98 -6.67 29.92
N LEU A 97 10.01 -7.13 29.19
CA LEU A 97 10.78 -8.33 29.55
C LEU A 97 11.47 -8.17 30.92
N ARG A 98 12.08 -7.01 31.19
CA ARG A 98 12.71 -6.73 32.49
C ARG A 98 11.72 -6.65 33.64
N ARG A 99 10.50 -6.20 33.39
CA ARG A 99 9.45 -6.02 34.40
C ARG A 99 8.38 -7.13 34.34
N LEU A 100 8.70 -8.25 33.68
CA LEU A 100 7.73 -9.31 33.41
C LEU A 100 7.19 -9.93 34.70
N SER A 101 8.02 -10.12 35.72
CA SER A 101 7.60 -10.64 37.04
C SER A 101 6.62 -9.69 37.74
N THR A 102 6.86 -8.38 37.71
CA THR A 102 5.95 -7.35 38.23
C THR A 102 4.63 -7.37 37.47
N LEU A 103 4.68 -7.45 36.13
CA LEU A 103 3.51 -7.55 35.28
C LEU A 103 2.69 -8.82 35.58
N ILE A 104 3.32 -9.99 35.71
CA ILE A 104 2.64 -11.24 36.05
C ILE A 104 2.00 -11.16 37.43
N SER A 105 2.70 -10.60 38.42
CA SER A 105 2.19 -10.45 39.79
C SER A 105 0.95 -9.55 39.83
N ALA A 106 1.02 -8.44 39.10
CA ALA A 106 -0.08 -7.53 38.88
C ALA A 106 -1.31 -8.19 38.23
N LEU A 107 -1.11 -9.00 37.19
CA LEU A 107 -2.20 -9.69 36.50
C LEU A 107 -2.83 -10.81 37.33
N ARG A 108 -2.11 -11.31 38.34
CA ARG A 108 -2.60 -12.32 39.29
C ARG A 108 -3.38 -11.71 40.47
N GLY A 109 -3.44 -10.39 40.58
CA GLY A 109 -4.11 -9.72 41.71
C GLY A 109 -3.45 -10.00 43.06
N SER A 110 -2.14 -10.25 43.08
CA SER A 110 -1.39 -10.35 44.32
C SER A 110 -1.39 -9.00 45.04
N ASP A 111 -1.57 -9.00 46.37
CA ASP A 111 -1.58 -7.82 47.29
C ASP A 111 -0.30 -6.95 47.28
N ARG A 112 0.60 -7.13 46.32
CA ARG A 112 1.73 -6.22 46.12
C ARG A 112 1.21 -4.94 45.47
N GLU A 113 1.80 -3.81 45.90
CA GLU A 113 1.58 -2.46 45.38
C GLU A 113 1.15 -2.48 43.92
N GLU A 114 0.01 -1.86 43.64
CA GLU A 114 -0.60 -1.85 42.32
C GLU A 114 0.46 -1.61 41.25
N PRO A 115 0.51 -2.40 40.16
CA PRO A 115 1.35 -2.08 39.02
C PRO A 115 1.13 -0.61 38.66
N PRO A 116 2.18 0.22 38.56
CA PRO A 116 1.99 1.59 38.14
C PRO A 116 1.30 1.54 36.79
N GLY A 117 0.13 2.18 36.66
CA GLY A 117 -0.71 2.07 35.45
C GLY A 117 0.05 2.35 34.14
N ALA A 118 1.18 3.05 34.22
CA ALA A 118 2.16 3.22 33.16
C ALA A 118 2.71 1.90 32.59
N LEU A 119 3.06 0.91 33.42
CA LEU A 119 3.57 -0.39 32.97
C LEU A 119 2.51 -1.18 32.17
N ILE A 120 1.26 -1.12 32.62
CA ILE A 120 0.14 -1.74 31.91
C ILE A 120 -0.07 -1.03 30.57
N ARG A 121 -0.12 0.31 30.54
CA ARG A 121 -0.21 1.08 29.29
C ARG A 121 0.93 0.72 28.33
N LEU A 122 2.16 0.62 28.83
CA LEU A 122 3.33 0.23 28.05
C LEU A 122 3.19 -1.17 27.44
N PHE A 123 2.70 -2.13 28.23
CA PHE A 123 2.40 -3.48 27.76
C PHE A 123 1.39 -3.46 26.60
N HIS A 124 0.33 -2.66 26.74
CA HIS A 124 -0.70 -2.54 25.71
C HIS A 124 -0.15 -1.94 24.42
N MET A 125 0.55 -0.81 24.52
CA MET A 125 1.09 -0.11 23.35
C MET A 125 2.13 -0.97 22.62
N THR A 126 3.02 -1.63 23.36
CA THR A 126 4.01 -2.55 22.76
C THR A 126 3.32 -3.74 22.11
N GLY A 127 2.33 -4.35 22.77
CA GLY A 127 1.57 -5.46 22.22
C GLY A 127 0.89 -5.11 20.90
N LEU A 128 0.19 -3.97 20.87
CA LEU A 128 -0.45 -3.47 19.64
C LEU A 128 0.57 -3.17 18.53
N ALA A 129 1.69 -2.54 18.87
CA ALA A 129 2.74 -2.24 17.91
C ALA A 129 3.34 -3.53 17.32
N LEU A 130 3.61 -4.56 18.14
CA LEU A 130 4.08 -5.88 17.68
C LEU A 130 3.06 -6.57 16.78
N LEU A 131 1.77 -6.55 17.14
CA LEU A 131 0.71 -7.10 16.30
C LEU A 131 0.65 -6.38 14.95
N GLY A 132 0.82 -5.07 14.95
CA GLY A 132 0.91 -4.28 13.74
C GLY A 132 2.12 -4.61 12.88
N VAL A 133 3.30 -4.79 13.51
CA VAL A 133 4.52 -5.21 12.82
C VAL A 133 4.38 -6.62 12.22
N SER A 134 3.65 -7.51 12.89
CA SER A 134 3.45 -8.90 12.45
C SER A 134 2.69 -9.01 11.12
N ILE A 135 1.84 -8.03 10.78
CA ILE A 135 1.05 -8.08 9.55
C ILE A 135 1.98 -8.02 8.32
N PRO A 136 2.79 -6.98 8.10
CA PRO A 136 3.65 -6.93 6.91
C PRO A 136 4.69 -8.06 6.88
N LEU A 137 5.14 -8.51 8.06
CA LEU A 137 6.01 -9.68 8.19
C LEU A 137 5.35 -10.96 7.64
N THR A 138 4.05 -11.15 7.86
CA THR A 138 3.33 -12.37 7.46
C THR A 138 2.69 -12.27 6.08
N THR A 139 2.36 -11.07 5.60
CA THR A 139 1.69 -10.86 4.30
C THR A 139 2.65 -10.65 3.13
N GLY A 140 3.93 -10.35 3.38
CA GLY A 140 4.92 -10.15 2.32
C GLY A 140 5.26 -8.71 2.00
N ALA A 141 4.85 -7.78 2.89
CA ALA A 141 5.09 -6.34 2.77
C ALA A 141 4.53 -5.69 1.50
N ASP A 142 4.86 -4.41 1.30
CA ASP A 142 4.49 -3.64 0.12
C ASP A 142 5.72 -3.24 -0.71
N TYR A 143 5.55 -3.04 -2.02
CA TYR A 143 6.62 -2.51 -2.89
C TYR A 143 6.67 -0.97 -2.87
N PHE A 144 5.61 -0.33 -2.41
CA PHE A 144 5.52 1.12 -2.47
C PHE A 144 6.37 1.83 -1.40
N PRO A 145 6.74 3.10 -1.64
CA PRO A 145 7.57 3.88 -0.72
C PRO A 145 6.86 4.18 0.61
N MET A 146 7.61 4.85 1.50
CA MET A 146 7.12 5.37 2.78
C MET A 146 6.57 4.34 3.77
N ALA A 147 6.92 3.07 3.56
CA ALA A 147 6.53 1.98 4.44
C ALA A 147 5.01 1.96 4.75
N ARG A 148 4.16 2.16 3.71
CA ARG A 148 2.70 2.33 3.84
C ARG A 148 2.01 1.32 4.74
N PHE A 149 2.42 0.06 4.70
CA PHE A 149 1.80 -0.97 5.56
C PHE A 149 2.09 -0.78 7.07
N TYR A 150 3.14 -0.04 7.43
CA TYR A 150 3.38 0.35 8.82
C TYR A 150 2.69 1.67 9.18
N GLN A 151 2.23 2.50 8.25
CA GLN A 151 1.57 3.79 8.57
C GLN A 151 0.46 3.68 9.64
N PRO A 152 -0.41 2.66 9.63
CA PRO A 152 -1.43 2.50 10.68
C PRO A 152 -0.88 2.32 12.10
N ILE A 153 0.38 1.88 12.26
CA ILE A 153 1.00 1.69 13.59
C ILE A 153 1.71 2.93 14.11
N TRP A 154 1.88 3.99 13.31
CA TRP A 154 2.61 5.19 13.72
C TRP A 154 2.01 5.88 14.95
N PRO A 155 0.67 6.09 15.05
CA PRO A 155 0.09 6.66 16.25
C PRO A 155 0.41 5.82 17.50
N ILE A 156 0.47 4.49 17.34
CA ILE A 156 0.76 3.55 18.43
C ILE A 156 2.23 3.65 18.84
N LEU A 157 3.15 3.79 17.88
CA LEU A 157 4.56 4.03 18.16
C LEU A 157 4.78 5.37 18.87
N GLY A 158 4.02 6.41 18.52
CA GLY A 158 4.04 7.69 19.24
C GLY A 158 3.50 7.57 20.66
N LEU A 159 2.37 6.88 20.85
CA LEU A 159 1.84 6.58 22.19
C LEU A 159 2.78 5.70 23.01
N LEU A 160 3.52 4.81 22.36
CA LEU A 160 4.55 3.99 23.01
C LEU A 160 5.70 4.85 23.54
N LEU A 161 6.16 5.83 22.77
CA LEU A 161 7.16 6.80 23.23
C LEU A 161 6.65 7.61 24.43
N ILE A 162 5.39 8.05 24.40
CA ILE A 162 4.77 8.75 25.53
C ILE A 162 4.66 7.83 26.75
N ALA A 163 4.26 6.57 26.58
CA ALA A 163 4.15 5.61 27.68
C ALA A 163 5.52 5.28 28.31
N LEU A 164 6.57 5.19 27.48
CA LEU A 164 7.95 5.09 27.96
C LEU A 164 8.32 6.36 28.75
N GLY A 165 8.08 7.54 28.19
CA GLY A 165 8.34 8.83 28.83
C GLY A 165 7.64 8.98 30.18
N ASP A 166 6.36 8.59 30.28
CA ASP A 166 5.58 8.58 31.52
C ASP A 166 6.19 7.64 32.57
N LEU A 167 6.61 6.43 32.17
CA LEU A 167 7.28 5.49 33.08
C LEU A 167 8.58 6.09 33.64
N TRP A 168 9.38 6.76 32.80
CA TRP A 168 10.61 7.45 33.21
C TRP A 168 10.34 8.71 34.03
N ALA A 169 9.34 9.51 33.66
CA ALA A 169 8.96 10.72 34.36
C ALA A 169 8.47 10.44 35.78
N ASN A 170 7.84 9.29 36.01
CA ASN A 170 7.45 8.87 37.36
C ASN A 170 8.67 8.61 38.28
N LEU A 171 9.87 8.44 37.72
CA LEU A 171 11.13 8.38 38.49
C LEU A 171 11.72 9.77 38.78
N LEU A 172 11.15 10.84 38.20
CA LEU A 172 11.68 12.20 38.26
C LEU A 172 10.74 13.15 39.04
N PRO A 173 11.28 14.23 39.65
CA PRO A 173 10.48 15.30 40.26
C PRO A 173 9.58 16.01 39.23
N ILE A 174 8.43 16.52 39.69
CA ILE A 174 7.39 17.20 38.87
C ILE A 174 7.94 18.17 37.80
N PRO A 175 8.86 19.11 38.09
CA PRO A 175 9.34 20.05 37.07
C PRO A 175 10.00 19.35 35.87
N TYR A 176 10.68 18.23 36.09
CA TYR A 176 11.36 17.49 35.03
C TYR A 176 10.40 16.60 34.20
N ARG A 177 9.22 16.28 34.73
CA ARG A 177 8.22 15.45 34.03
C ARG A 177 7.70 16.14 32.77
N LEU A 178 7.40 17.44 32.87
CA LEU A 178 6.97 18.25 31.74
C LEU A 178 8.06 18.36 30.68
N HIS A 179 9.33 18.49 31.09
CA HIS A 179 10.46 18.54 30.16
C HIS A 179 10.64 17.22 29.40
N VAL A 180 10.49 16.07 30.08
CA VAL A 180 10.56 14.75 29.43
C VAL A 180 9.38 14.55 28.46
N LEU A 181 8.16 14.92 28.84
CA LEU A 181 7.01 14.81 27.96
C LEU A 181 7.12 15.74 26.73
N THR A 182 7.56 16.98 26.93
CA THR A 182 7.84 17.93 25.84
C THR A 182 8.96 17.41 24.95
N LEU A 183 10.04 16.83 25.51
CA LEU A 183 11.09 16.19 24.73
C LEU A 183 10.55 15.01 23.92
N CYS A 184 9.73 14.13 24.53
CA CYS A 184 9.08 13.03 23.81
C CYS A 184 8.21 13.55 22.66
N LEU A 185 7.41 14.60 22.88
CA LEU A 185 6.60 15.24 21.84
C LEU A 185 7.46 15.88 20.73
N CYS A 186 8.55 16.56 21.08
CA CYS A 186 9.51 17.10 20.12
C CYS A 186 10.21 15.98 19.33
N LEU A 187 10.47 14.84 19.96
CA LEU A 187 10.98 13.63 19.29
C LEU A 187 9.92 12.93 18.43
N LEU A 188 8.63 13.28 18.53
CA LEU A 188 7.64 12.86 17.54
C LEU A 188 7.71 13.72 16.26
N LEU A 189 8.33 14.89 16.29
CA LEU A 189 8.41 15.76 15.10
C LEU A 189 9.23 15.13 13.95
N PRO A 190 10.38 14.45 14.19
CA PRO A 190 11.07 13.71 13.12
C PRO A 190 10.30 12.47 12.63
N LEU A 191 9.40 11.91 13.44
CA LEU A 191 8.45 10.89 12.96
C LEU A 191 7.44 11.50 11.97
N ILE A 192 7.14 12.79 12.09
CA ILE A 192 6.46 13.51 11.01
C ILE A 192 7.52 13.83 9.94
N ASN A 193 8.04 12.80 9.27
CA ASN A 193 9.12 12.83 8.27
C ASN A 193 9.26 14.21 7.64
N THR A 194 10.11 15.05 8.26
CA THR A 194 10.06 16.51 8.05
C THR A 194 10.48 16.82 6.62
N ASP A 195 11.38 16.03 6.05
CA ASP A 195 11.80 16.14 4.66
C ASP A 195 10.71 15.69 3.66
N ASN A 196 9.63 15.02 4.09
CA ASN A 196 8.49 14.74 3.21
C ASN A 196 7.35 15.72 3.43
N TRP A 197 7.05 16.08 4.67
CA TRP A 197 5.94 16.98 5.00
C TRP A 197 6.28 18.46 4.82
N LEU A 198 7.45 18.89 5.32
CA LEU A 198 7.93 20.25 5.11
C LEU A 198 8.21 20.48 3.63
N ASN A 199 8.79 19.51 2.92
CA ASN A 199 8.87 19.59 1.46
C ASN A 199 7.49 19.57 0.81
N LEU A 200 6.48 18.83 1.29
CA LEU A 200 5.11 18.94 0.74
C LEU A 200 4.52 20.35 0.90
N CYS A 201 4.70 20.94 2.08
CA CYS A 201 4.18 22.24 2.46
C CYS A 201 4.96 23.40 1.82
N LEU A 202 6.27 23.24 1.64
CA LEU A 202 7.17 24.25 1.10
C LEU A 202 7.46 24.09 -0.40
N SER A 203 7.17 22.92 -1.03
CA SER A 203 7.04 22.95 -2.49
C SER A 203 5.87 23.83 -2.82
N GLN A 204 6.17 24.95 -3.45
CA GLN A 204 5.27 25.46 -4.46
C GLN A 204 4.98 24.30 -5.41
N TRP A 205 3.71 23.93 -5.54
CA TRP A 205 3.25 22.86 -6.42
C TRP A 205 3.37 23.26 -7.90
N ASP A 206 4.39 24.04 -8.26
CA ASP A 206 4.82 24.38 -9.61
C ASP A 206 5.50 23.17 -10.28
N ILE A 207 4.86 22.01 -10.14
CA ILE A 207 4.93 21.00 -11.18
C ILE A 207 4.08 21.58 -12.31
N SER A 208 4.70 22.49 -13.06
CA SER A 208 4.24 22.86 -14.37
C SER A 208 3.95 21.55 -15.12
N PRO A 209 2.83 21.43 -15.84
CA PRO A 209 2.54 20.27 -16.68
C PRO A 209 3.71 19.90 -17.63
N SER A 210 4.61 20.85 -17.88
CA SER A 210 5.81 20.69 -18.70
C SER A 210 7.04 20.11 -18.00
N THR A 211 7.05 19.90 -16.68
CA THR A 211 8.24 19.38 -15.99
C THR A 211 8.37 17.88 -16.26
N PRO A 212 9.40 17.42 -17.00
CA PRO A 212 9.51 16.02 -17.41
C PRO A 212 9.79 15.11 -16.22
N ILE A 213 9.07 13.99 -16.09
CA ILE A 213 9.26 13.05 -14.97
C ILE A 213 10.68 12.48 -14.89
N LEU A 214 11.42 12.48 -16.00
CA LEU A 214 12.81 12.02 -16.04
C LEU A 214 13.78 12.87 -15.19
N SER A 215 13.39 14.08 -14.78
CA SER A 215 14.22 14.91 -13.92
C SER A 215 14.08 14.59 -12.43
N PHE A 216 13.19 13.68 -12.02
CA PHE A 216 13.11 13.25 -10.63
C PHE A 216 14.23 12.24 -10.34
N PRO A 217 15.25 12.58 -9.53
CA PRO A 217 16.19 11.60 -9.01
C PRO A 217 15.45 10.42 -8.33
N GLU A 218 16.04 9.22 -8.33
CA GLU A 218 15.48 8.00 -7.69
C GLU A 218 14.97 8.26 -6.25
N TRP A 219 15.61 9.18 -5.54
CA TRP A 219 15.27 9.62 -4.18
C TRP A 219 13.92 10.36 -4.10
N ASP A 220 13.50 11.08 -5.15
CA ASP A 220 12.20 11.77 -5.22
C ASP A 220 11.03 10.78 -5.40
N LYS A 221 11.28 9.58 -5.93
CA LYS A 221 10.26 8.52 -6.01
C LYS A 221 9.86 8.00 -4.62
N MET A 222 10.66 8.27 -3.59
CA MET A 222 10.33 7.96 -2.19
C MET A 222 9.54 9.06 -1.48
N GLN A 223 9.26 10.17 -2.16
CA GLN A 223 8.52 11.29 -1.60
C GLN A 223 7.02 11.15 -1.81
N MET A 224 6.27 11.66 -0.85
CA MET A 224 4.81 11.73 -0.87
C MET A 224 4.27 12.48 -2.10
N ARG A 225 5.05 13.39 -2.70
CA ARG A 225 4.69 14.08 -3.96
C ARG A 225 4.42 13.10 -5.11
N PHE A 226 5.19 12.02 -5.22
CA PHE A 226 5.03 11.01 -6.27
C PHE A 226 3.66 10.31 -6.17
N GLU A 227 3.17 10.08 -4.95
CA GLU A 227 1.85 9.47 -4.70
C GLU A 227 0.68 10.37 -5.15
N PHE A 228 0.87 11.69 -5.20
CA PHE A 228 -0.13 12.63 -5.76
C PHE A 228 0.03 12.85 -7.27
N TYR A 229 1.27 12.78 -7.75
CA TYR A 229 1.58 12.93 -9.15
C TYR A 229 0.97 11.81 -10.00
N LEU A 230 1.15 10.55 -9.59
CA LEU A 230 0.67 9.38 -10.33
C LEU A 230 -0.85 9.43 -10.63
N PRO A 231 -1.74 9.69 -9.64
CA PRO A 231 -3.16 9.88 -9.91
C PRO A 231 -3.46 11.01 -10.91
N ARG A 232 -2.74 12.13 -10.83
CA ARG A 232 -2.94 13.28 -11.75
C ARG A 232 -2.57 12.91 -13.18
N GLU A 233 -1.43 12.25 -13.39
CA GLU A 233 -0.99 11.77 -14.71
C GLU A 233 -2.03 10.79 -15.28
N LYS A 234 -2.50 9.84 -14.46
CA LYS A 234 -3.51 8.86 -14.87
C LYS A 234 -4.87 9.50 -15.18
N SER A 235 -5.25 10.54 -14.45
CA SER A 235 -6.45 11.34 -14.71
C SER A 235 -6.36 12.09 -16.05
N LEU A 236 -5.23 12.76 -16.29
CA LEU A 236 -4.96 13.49 -17.54
C LEU A 236 -5.00 12.55 -18.75
N LEU A 237 -4.33 11.40 -18.66
CA LEU A 237 -4.37 10.36 -19.70
C LEU A 237 -5.80 9.90 -19.97
N ALA A 238 -6.59 9.62 -18.92
CA ALA A 238 -7.99 9.19 -19.07
C ALA A 238 -8.83 10.24 -19.82
N HIS A 239 -8.76 11.51 -19.42
CA HIS A 239 -9.48 12.60 -20.09
C HIS A 239 -9.04 12.77 -21.55
N ARG A 240 -7.73 12.73 -21.83
CA ARG A 240 -7.20 12.81 -23.19
C ARG A 240 -7.67 11.63 -24.04
N MET A 241 -7.74 10.42 -23.48
CA MET A 241 -8.29 9.26 -24.19
C MET A 241 -9.80 9.38 -24.44
N ASN A 242 -10.59 9.90 -23.48
CA ASN A 242 -12.02 10.16 -23.71
C ASN A 242 -12.21 11.12 -24.89
N LEU A 243 -11.44 12.20 -24.95
CA LEU A 243 -11.48 13.18 -26.05
C LEU A 243 -10.98 12.59 -27.38
N LEU A 244 -9.91 11.80 -27.34
CA LEU A 244 -9.31 11.19 -28.54
C LEU A 244 -10.27 10.23 -29.24
N PHE A 245 -11.01 9.44 -28.45
CA PHE A 245 -11.89 8.37 -28.94
C PHE A 245 -13.38 8.68 -28.83
N ALA A 246 -13.76 9.93 -28.55
CA ALA A 246 -15.16 10.33 -28.53
C ALA A 246 -15.86 10.04 -29.87
N PRO A 247 -17.14 9.60 -29.86
CA PRO A 247 -18.00 9.39 -28.69
C PRO A 247 -17.92 7.98 -28.07
N ALA A 248 -17.06 7.09 -28.56
CA ALA A 248 -17.02 5.68 -28.18
C ALA A 248 -15.60 5.25 -27.75
N PRO A 249 -15.21 5.51 -26.49
CA PRO A 249 -13.90 5.12 -25.99
C PRO A 249 -13.70 3.59 -26.02
N PRO A 250 -12.54 3.08 -26.49
CA PRO A 250 -12.26 1.65 -26.57
C PRO A 250 -12.11 0.99 -25.19
N ARG A 251 -12.06 -0.34 -25.14
CA ARG A 251 -11.64 -1.04 -23.94
C ARG A 251 -10.12 -0.93 -23.76
N VAL A 252 -9.71 -0.61 -22.54
CA VAL A 252 -8.31 -0.41 -22.19
C VAL A 252 -7.88 -1.40 -21.13
N GLY A 253 -6.79 -2.14 -21.35
CA GLY A 253 -6.14 -2.92 -20.30
C GLY A 253 -4.94 -2.18 -19.71
N ILE A 254 -4.86 -2.13 -18.38
CA ILE A 254 -3.81 -1.41 -17.64
C ILE A 254 -3.36 -2.21 -16.41
N VAL A 255 -2.08 -2.11 -16.04
CA VAL A 255 -1.53 -2.75 -14.81
C VAL A 255 -1.95 -2.00 -13.55
N THR A 256 -1.97 -0.66 -13.61
CA THR A 256 -2.33 0.20 -12.47
C THR A 256 -3.58 1.01 -12.80
N ALA A 257 -4.75 0.40 -12.62
CA ALA A 257 -6.03 1.03 -12.96
C ALA A 257 -6.29 2.33 -12.18
N GLY A 258 -6.09 2.31 -10.85
CA GLY A 258 -6.06 3.50 -9.98
C GLY A 258 -7.04 4.62 -10.37
N ARG A 259 -6.53 5.85 -10.48
CA ARG A 259 -7.31 7.03 -10.87
C ARG A 259 -7.78 6.99 -12.33
N PHE A 260 -7.03 6.33 -13.23
CA PHE A 260 -7.41 6.18 -14.64
C PHE A 260 -8.80 5.54 -14.76
N ARG A 261 -9.08 4.48 -14.00
CA ARG A 261 -10.40 3.83 -14.00
C ARG A 261 -11.54 4.76 -13.59
N LEU A 262 -11.29 5.71 -12.69
CA LEU A 262 -12.34 6.60 -12.18
C LEU A 262 -12.73 7.69 -13.19
N ASP A 263 -11.77 8.17 -13.98
CA ASP A 263 -11.97 9.28 -14.91
C ASP A 263 -12.19 8.82 -16.37
N TYR A 264 -11.82 7.58 -16.73
CA TYR A 264 -12.01 7.03 -18.07
C TYR A 264 -13.46 6.52 -18.25
N GLU A 265 -14.10 6.93 -19.35
CA GLU A 265 -15.51 6.62 -19.63
C GLU A 265 -15.69 5.24 -20.29
N GLY A 266 -14.64 4.72 -20.94
CA GLY A 266 -14.66 3.42 -21.58
C GLY A 266 -14.45 2.25 -20.60
N PRO A 267 -14.64 1.00 -21.06
CA PRO A 267 -14.38 -0.17 -20.24
C PRO A 267 -12.87 -0.30 -19.91
N VAL A 268 -12.54 -0.55 -18.65
CA VAL A 268 -11.14 -0.75 -18.22
C VAL A 268 -10.97 -2.16 -17.69
N LEU A 269 -10.00 -2.89 -18.23
CA LEU A 269 -9.55 -4.18 -17.74
C LEU A 269 -8.31 -3.98 -16.85
N ASP A 270 -8.45 -4.16 -15.54
CA ASP A 270 -7.28 -4.22 -14.66
C ASP A 270 -6.58 -5.56 -14.82
N LEU A 271 -5.38 -5.52 -15.36
CA LEU A 271 -4.56 -6.71 -15.60
C LEU A 271 -4.12 -7.37 -14.29
N MET A 272 -4.16 -6.66 -13.16
CA MET A 272 -3.89 -7.19 -11.82
C MET A 272 -5.13 -7.75 -11.11
N GLY A 273 -6.31 -7.57 -11.71
CA GLY A 273 -7.55 -8.18 -11.25
C GLY A 273 -8.33 -7.41 -10.18
N LEU A 274 -8.17 -6.10 -9.98
CA LEU A 274 -9.06 -5.37 -9.06
C LEU A 274 -10.51 -5.33 -9.54
N ASN A 275 -10.73 -5.30 -10.85
CA ASN A 275 -12.06 -5.20 -11.45
C ASN A 275 -12.40 -6.39 -12.37
N HIS A 276 -11.56 -7.42 -12.43
CA HIS A 276 -11.76 -8.59 -13.29
C HIS A 276 -11.66 -9.88 -12.47
N ARG A 277 -12.81 -10.45 -12.12
CA ARG A 277 -12.92 -11.61 -11.21
C ARG A 277 -12.08 -12.79 -11.65
N GLU A 278 -12.08 -13.12 -12.95
CA GLU A 278 -11.29 -14.25 -13.45
C GLU A 278 -9.78 -14.02 -13.30
N MET A 279 -9.33 -12.79 -13.52
CA MET A 279 -7.92 -12.41 -13.31
C MET A 279 -7.58 -12.48 -11.83
N ALA A 280 -8.48 -11.96 -10.98
CA ALA A 280 -8.37 -12.01 -9.53
C ALA A 280 -8.33 -13.44 -8.97
N HIS A 281 -9.03 -14.38 -9.60
CA HIS A 281 -9.11 -15.78 -9.16
C HIS A 281 -8.07 -16.69 -9.84
N SER A 282 -7.25 -16.15 -10.74
CA SER A 282 -6.22 -16.95 -11.41
C SER A 282 -5.24 -17.51 -10.37
N ARG A 283 -5.01 -18.83 -10.35
CA ARG A 283 -4.11 -19.48 -9.38
C ARG A 283 -2.66 -19.57 -9.86
N ARG A 284 -2.37 -18.95 -11.00
CA ARG A 284 -1.03 -19.01 -11.59
C ARG A 284 -0.11 -18.15 -10.74
N TRP A 285 0.93 -18.77 -10.20
CA TRP A 285 2.00 -18.09 -9.50
C TRP A 285 3.26 -18.15 -10.36
N HIS A 286 3.96 -17.03 -10.43
CA HIS A 286 5.17 -16.91 -11.21
C HIS A 286 6.33 -16.51 -10.29
N PRO A 287 7.31 -17.41 -10.09
CA PRO A 287 8.53 -17.06 -9.37
C PRO A 287 9.24 -15.89 -10.05
N GLY A 288 9.79 -14.98 -9.25
CA GLY A 288 10.53 -13.81 -9.76
C GLY A 288 9.66 -12.60 -10.15
N SER A 289 8.33 -12.69 -10.03
CA SER A 289 7.45 -11.52 -10.15
C SER A 289 7.74 -10.49 -9.05
N VAL A 290 7.37 -9.23 -9.32
CA VAL A 290 7.33 -8.19 -8.30
C VAL A 290 6.41 -8.65 -7.16
N PRO A 291 6.85 -8.63 -5.89
CA PRO A 291 6.00 -8.95 -4.76
C PRO A 291 4.68 -8.20 -4.85
N GLY A 292 3.59 -8.94 -4.74
CA GLY A 292 2.26 -8.38 -4.85
C GLY A 292 1.75 -8.06 -6.25
N HIS A 293 2.44 -8.51 -7.30
CA HIS A 293 1.94 -8.45 -8.68
C HIS A 293 1.93 -9.85 -9.30
N VAL A 294 1.63 -10.87 -8.49
CA VAL A 294 1.80 -12.27 -8.89
C VAL A 294 0.59 -12.87 -9.65
N ALA A 295 -0.39 -12.02 -9.99
CA ALA A 295 -1.75 -12.43 -10.33
C ALA A 295 -2.05 -12.50 -11.82
N PHE A 296 -1.17 -11.96 -12.66
CA PHE A 296 -1.42 -11.85 -14.07
C PHE A 296 -1.52 -13.24 -14.72
N ASN A 297 -2.54 -13.46 -15.55
CA ASN A 297 -2.69 -14.66 -16.35
C ASN A 297 -2.93 -14.28 -17.82
N PRO A 298 -1.99 -14.58 -18.73
CA PRO A 298 -2.13 -14.24 -20.14
C PRO A 298 -3.34 -14.92 -20.78
N GLU A 299 -3.69 -16.14 -20.37
CA GLU A 299 -4.86 -16.84 -20.93
C GLU A 299 -6.16 -16.10 -20.67
N VAL A 300 -6.29 -15.48 -19.49
CA VAL A 300 -7.46 -14.65 -19.14
C VAL A 300 -7.48 -13.39 -20.01
N LEU A 301 -6.32 -12.75 -20.21
CA LEU A 301 -6.19 -11.59 -21.09
C LEU A 301 -6.62 -11.93 -22.53
N PHE A 302 -6.19 -13.05 -23.08
CA PHE A 302 -6.45 -13.40 -24.49
C PHE A 302 -7.84 -13.99 -24.76
N ARG A 303 -8.61 -14.38 -23.72
CA ARG A 303 -10.03 -14.74 -23.89
C ARG A 303 -10.90 -13.52 -24.19
N ASP A 304 -10.52 -12.37 -23.66
CA ASP A 304 -11.25 -11.12 -23.79
C ASP A 304 -10.26 -9.94 -23.96
N PRO A 305 -9.52 -9.90 -25.09
CA PRO A 305 -8.41 -8.98 -25.28
C PRO A 305 -8.93 -7.55 -25.49
N PRO A 306 -8.49 -6.57 -24.66
CA PRO A 306 -8.87 -5.17 -24.85
C PRO A 306 -8.32 -4.61 -26.17
N GLU A 307 -8.97 -3.57 -26.70
CA GLU A 307 -8.51 -2.92 -27.93
C GLU A 307 -7.15 -2.22 -27.76
N LEU A 308 -6.91 -1.62 -26.59
CA LEU A 308 -5.65 -0.96 -26.24
C LEU A 308 -5.09 -1.52 -24.93
N LEU A 309 -3.76 -1.63 -24.87
CA LEU A 309 -3.01 -2.05 -23.70
C LEU A 309 -1.94 -1.03 -23.33
N LEU A 310 -1.86 -0.75 -22.03
CA LEU A 310 -0.84 0.10 -21.41
C LEU A 310 -0.67 1.45 -22.14
N PRO A 311 -1.74 2.26 -22.26
CA PRO A 311 -1.62 3.56 -22.91
C PRO A 311 -0.77 4.51 -22.07
N TYR A 312 -0.03 5.36 -22.78
CA TYR A 312 0.74 6.48 -22.25
C TYR A 312 0.42 7.73 -23.05
N ASP A 313 0.42 8.85 -22.36
CA ASP A 313 0.15 10.14 -22.96
C ASP A 313 1.40 10.66 -23.65
N HIS A 314 1.31 10.95 -24.95
CA HIS A 314 2.41 11.47 -25.75
C HIS A 314 2.09 12.83 -26.37
N THR A 315 1.04 13.50 -25.90
CA THR A 315 0.60 14.80 -26.44
C THR A 315 1.69 15.86 -26.32
N ASP A 316 2.44 15.84 -25.21
CA ASP A 316 3.50 16.80 -24.90
C ASP A 316 4.90 16.27 -25.25
N GLY A 317 5.00 15.16 -26.00
CA GLY A 317 6.28 14.59 -26.47
C GLY A 317 7.05 13.74 -25.46
N TYR A 318 6.58 13.61 -24.21
CA TYR A 318 7.27 12.83 -23.15
C TYR A 318 6.79 11.38 -22.99
N GLY A 319 5.69 11.01 -23.65
CA GLY A 319 5.10 9.67 -23.51
C GLY A 319 6.03 8.50 -23.81
N TRP A 320 6.97 8.66 -24.74
CA TRP A 320 7.90 7.59 -25.12
C TRP A 320 8.87 7.23 -23.99
N GLN A 321 9.36 8.25 -23.28
CA GLN A 321 10.26 8.11 -22.15
C GLN A 321 9.56 7.42 -20.97
N LEU A 322 8.28 7.74 -20.75
CA LEU A 322 7.45 7.10 -19.72
C LEU A 322 7.16 5.65 -20.05
N PHE A 323 6.79 5.40 -21.31
CA PHE A 323 6.59 4.06 -21.82
C PHE A 323 7.85 3.20 -21.62
N LEU A 324 9.04 3.69 -22.04
CA LEU A 324 10.30 2.97 -21.88
C LEU A 324 10.67 2.72 -20.42
N ARG A 325 10.53 3.74 -19.57
CA ARG A 325 10.77 3.64 -18.13
C ARG A 325 9.94 2.52 -17.51
N ASP A 326 8.65 2.47 -17.85
CA ASP A 326 7.71 1.51 -17.28
C ASP A 326 7.71 0.17 -18.02
N PHE A 327 8.34 0.08 -19.19
CA PHE A 327 8.36 -1.15 -19.99
C PHE A 327 8.96 -2.32 -19.22
N GLN A 328 10.10 -2.13 -18.55
CA GLN A 328 10.75 -3.19 -17.77
C GLN A 328 9.88 -3.64 -16.59
N PHE A 329 9.25 -2.69 -15.88
CA PHE A 329 8.33 -3.01 -14.78
C PHE A 329 7.11 -3.79 -15.29
N ASN A 330 6.47 -3.31 -16.36
CA ASN A 330 5.34 -3.99 -16.98
C ASN A 330 5.73 -5.37 -17.50
N GLN A 331 6.93 -5.55 -18.04
CA GLN A 331 7.44 -6.86 -18.44
C GLN A 331 7.58 -7.81 -17.26
N GLN A 332 8.11 -7.36 -16.13
CA GLN A 332 8.22 -8.19 -14.93
C GLN A 332 6.86 -8.56 -14.34
N VAL A 333 5.92 -7.61 -14.34
CA VAL A 333 4.56 -7.81 -13.83
C VAL A 333 3.72 -8.69 -14.76
N LEU A 334 3.91 -8.56 -16.07
CA LEU A 334 3.21 -9.33 -17.10
C LEU A 334 3.98 -10.58 -17.57
N TYR A 335 5.01 -11.02 -16.85
CA TYR A 335 5.76 -12.25 -17.14
C TYR A 335 6.36 -12.34 -18.54
N ASN A 336 7.05 -11.28 -18.94
CA ASN A 336 7.67 -11.15 -20.26
C ASN A 336 6.65 -11.32 -21.41
N LEU A 337 5.36 -11.11 -21.12
CA LEU A 337 4.30 -11.24 -22.11
C LEU A 337 4.53 -10.32 -23.29
N LEU A 338 4.99 -9.08 -23.06
CA LEU A 338 5.11 -8.09 -24.14
C LEU A 338 6.12 -8.60 -25.20
N THR A 339 7.16 -9.31 -24.79
CA THR A 339 8.12 -9.94 -25.73
C THR A 339 7.72 -11.31 -26.26
N SER A 340 6.57 -11.85 -25.84
CA SER A 340 6.12 -13.16 -26.31
C SER A 340 5.56 -13.09 -27.73
N ARG A 341 5.79 -14.14 -28.52
CA ARG A 341 5.24 -14.26 -29.87
C ARG A 341 3.71 -14.15 -29.86
N MET A 342 3.05 -14.81 -28.92
CA MET A 342 1.59 -14.76 -28.76
C MET A 342 1.08 -13.32 -28.60
N PHE A 343 1.76 -12.49 -27.82
CA PHE A 343 1.37 -11.09 -27.67
C PHE A 343 1.61 -10.29 -28.96
N GLN A 344 2.77 -10.47 -29.58
CA GLN A 344 3.14 -9.81 -30.83
C GLN A 344 2.23 -10.22 -31.99
N ASP A 345 1.61 -11.40 -31.94
CA ASP A 345 0.63 -11.85 -32.92
C ASP A 345 -0.67 -11.03 -32.82
N PHE A 346 -1.11 -10.66 -31.61
CA PHE A 346 -2.35 -9.90 -31.36
C PHE A 346 -2.18 -8.38 -31.36
N TYR A 347 -1.07 -7.89 -30.82
CA TYR A 347 -0.84 -6.47 -30.54
C TYR A 347 0.35 -5.92 -31.31
N GLN A 348 0.31 -4.63 -31.57
CA GLN A 348 1.40 -3.85 -32.19
C GLN A 348 1.61 -2.57 -31.38
N LEU A 349 2.87 -2.21 -31.13
CA LEU A 349 3.16 -0.89 -30.53
C LEU A 349 2.84 0.19 -31.57
N VAL A 350 1.97 1.11 -31.18
CA VAL A 350 1.48 2.18 -32.05
C VAL A 350 1.46 3.52 -31.33
N GLU A 351 1.64 4.57 -32.11
CA GLU A 351 1.30 5.94 -31.75
C GLU A 351 0.01 6.33 -32.47
N ILE A 352 -0.99 6.77 -31.72
CA ILE A 352 -2.32 7.12 -32.22
C ILE A 352 -2.53 8.61 -32.00
N GLN A 353 -2.88 9.34 -33.06
CA GLN A 353 -3.05 10.78 -33.04
C GLN A 353 -4.39 11.21 -33.67
N ARG A 354 -5.11 12.10 -32.99
CA ARG A 354 -6.30 12.82 -33.50
C ARG A 354 -6.49 14.12 -32.70
N ASN A 355 -6.89 15.21 -33.37
CA ASN A 355 -7.19 16.50 -32.72
C ASN A 355 -6.09 17.02 -31.78
N ARG A 356 -4.82 16.90 -32.20
CA ARG A 356 -3.60 17.26 -31.42
C ARG A 356 -3.34 16.42 -30.17
N ILE A 357 -4.20 15.45 -29.84
CA ILE A 357 -3.94 14.49 -28.78
C ILE A 357 -3.16 13.32 -29.40
N THR A 358 -2.11 12.91 -28.72
CA THR A 358 -1.28 11.77 -29.14
C THR A 358 -1.11 10.83 -27.96
N ILE A 359 -1.31 9.52 -28.18
CA ILE A 359 -1.02 8.49 -27.20
C ILE A 359 -0.11 7.41 -27.79
N ILE A 360 0.64 6.73 -26.93
CA ILE A 360 1.39 5.52 -27.28
C ILE A 360 0.73 4.35 -26.54
N ALA A 361 0.47 3.26 -27.24
CA ALA A 361 -0.13 2.07 -26.65
C ALA A 361 0.22 0.81 -27.45
N PHE A 362 0.02 -0.35 -26.84
CA PHE A 362 -0.10 -1.59 -27.60
C PHE A 362 -1.53 -1.70 -28.11
N GLY A 363 -1.75 -1.51 -29.41
CA GLY A 363 -3.06 -1.63 -30.04
C GLY A 363 -3.30 -3.03 -30.61
N ARG A 364 -4.51 -3.58 -30.43
CA ARG A 364 -4.92 -4.82 -31.09
C ARG A 364 -4.93 -4.59 -32.61
N LYS A 365 -4.34 -5.50 -33.39
CA LYS A 365 -4.06 -5.27 -34.83
C LYS A 365 -5.31 -5.02 -35.67
N ASP A 366 -6.43 -5.66 -35.36
CA ASP A 366 -7.72 -5.43 -35.99
C ASP A 366 -8.29 -4.04 -35.65
N PHE A 367 -8.20 -3.65 -34.39
CA PHE A 367 -8.62 -2.32 -33.91
C PHE A 367 -7.77 -1.21 -34.53
N ILE A 368 -6.47 -1.41 -34.71
CA ILE A 368 -5.60 -0.47 -35.43
C ILE A 368 -6.10 -0.23 -36.86
N ARG A 369 -6.48 -1.29 -37.60
CA ARG A 369 -7.04 -1.15 -38.95
C ARG A 369 -8.35 -0.37 -38.93
N HIS A 370 -9.19 -0.62 -37.92
CA HIS A 370 -10.42 0.13 -37.72
C HIS A 370 -10.15 1.62 -37.45
N LEU A 371 -9.19 1.96 -36.58
CA LEU A 371 -8.81 3.36 -36.34
C LEU A 371 -8.33 4.06 -37.62
N ILE A 372 -7.50 3.39 -38.42
CA ILE A 372 -7.04 3.93 -39.71
C ILE A 372 -8.23 4.19 -40.64
N SER A 373 -9.21 3.28 -40.72
CA SER A 373 -10.40 3.48 -41.55
C SER A 373 -11.33 4.59 -41.05
N GLN A 374 -11.28 4.90 -39.74
CA GLN A 374 -11.97 6.04 -39.13
C GLN A 374 -11.18 7.36 -39.26
N GLY A 375 -10.06 7.38 -39.99
CA GLY A 375 -9.27 8.58 -40.24
C GLY A 375 -8.33 9.00 -39.11
N TYR A 376 -8.06 8.11 -38.15
CA TYR A 376 -7.01 8.35 -37.15
C TYR A 376 -5.63 8.25 -37.82
N LYS A 377 -4.71 9.12 -37.43
CA LYS A 377 -3.30 8.96 -37.80
C LYS A 377 -2.68 7.93 -36.86
N VAL A 378 -2.27 6.80 -37.39
CA VAL A 378 -1.63 5.72 -36.62
C VAL A 378 -0.24 5.45 -37.20
N GLU A 379 0.78 5.54 -36.35
CA GLU A 379 2.15 5.20 -36.71
C GLU A 379 2.57 3.91 -36.00
N LEU A 380 3.06 2.93 -36.77
CA LEU A 380 3.59 1.70 -36.20
C LEU A 380 5.00 1.95 -35.67
N LYS A 381 5.25 1.62 -34.41
CA LYS A 381 6.57 1.77 -33.79
C LYS A 381 7.27 0.42 -33.69
N SER A 382 8.59 0.43 -33.72
CA SER A 382 9.40 -0.75 -33.45
C SER A 382 9.25 -1.16 -31.99
N TRP A 383 9.35 -2.46 -31.75
CA TRP A 383 9.42 -3.01 -30.41
C TRP A 383 10.72 -2.55 -29.70
N PRO A 384 10.66 -2.19 -28.41
CA PRO A 384 11.83 -1.78 -27.63
C PRO A 384 12.88 -2.88 -27.45
#